data_AF-A0A133QDC7-F1
#
_entry.id   AF-A0A133QDC7-F1
#
_cell.length_a   1.000
_cell.length_b   1.000
_cell.length_c   1.000
_cell.angle_alpha   90.00
_cell.angle_beta   90.00
_cell.angle_gamma   90.00
#
_symmetry.space_group_name_H-M   'P 1'
#
loop_
_entity.id
_entity.type
_entity.pdbx_description
1 polymer ?
#
loop_
_entity_poly.entity_id
_entity_poly.type
_entity_poly.pdbx_seq_one_letter_code
_entity_poly.pdbx_strand_id
1 'polypeptide(L)'
;MNVKFYLGYFKKCWKMLWQLHKSEHISMLVLLVDYPWCLLRHGCLIRHYVLGNFYKRREFERKRIMTYRRYLKAQNYFNDKKDIHVLENKHEFNRFFSEYVHRSWLYSPEMSLTDFEKLLKDKKVLIVKPYNTCEGEGVHKIYFDKVGDAGILPLYRKLNEGKYMIEECIAQDPSLCLGSTSVNTLRVETLLDRKNNKSHIVKALFRAGVGYTDIDNYAQGGCVYEVDLETGRIISSALSKVNPNVLFHPGTNIFMLGFQIPCWDKVVKVCNSAQEKLRVCGFIGWDVAISINGECELIEGNHNPDYEFLEFKGTYRYWEKIKPYMY
;
A
#
# COMPACT_ATOMS: atom_id res chain seq x y z
N MET A 1 14.72 22.93 13.91
CA MET A 1 14.87 21.46 13.74
C MET A 1 15.50 20.89 15.01
N ASN A 2 14.91 19.87 15.63
CA ASN A 2 15.09 19.54 17.06
C ASN A 2 16.31 18.62 17.33
N VAL A 3 17.25 19.03 18.20
CA VAL A 3 18.45 18.25 18.57
C VAL A 3 18.12 16.83 19.05
N LYS A 4 16.98 16.66 19.74
CA LYS A 4 16.51 15.34 20.20
C LYS A 4 16.26 14.36 19.06
N PHE A 5 15.78 14.85 17.91
CA PHE A 5 15.53 14.02 16.73
C PHE A 5 16.83 13.43 16.18
N TYR A 6 17.87 14.25 16.04
CA TYR A 6 19.18 13.81 15.55
C TYR A 6 19.82 12.79 16.48
N LEU A 7 19.81 13.05 17.79
CA LEU A 7 20.30 12.09 18.78
C LEU A 7 19.58 10.74 18.71
N GLY A 8 18.25 10.75 18.53
CA GLY A 8 17.48 9.53 18.30
C GLY A 8 17.89 8.79 17.03
N TYR A 9 18.09 9.52 15.93
CA TYR A 9 18.53 8.93 14.66
C TYR A 9 19.95 8.34 14.73
N PHE A 10 20.89 9.02 15.40
CA PHE A 10 22.25 8.49 15.60
C PHE A 10 22.22 7.19 16.42
N LYS A 11 21.44 7.13 17.50
CA LYS A 11 21.26 5.89 18.28
C LYS A 11 20.71 4.75 17.42
N LYS A 12 19.73 5.04 16.56
CA LYS A 12 19.19 4.08 15.59
C LYS A 12 20.25 3.62 14.59
N CYS A 13 21.04 4.54 14.04
CA CYS A 13 22.13 4.22 13.12
C CYS A 13 23.14 3.28 13.77
N TRP A 14 23.63 3.63 14.96
CA TRP A 14 24.57 2.82 15.70
C TRP A 14 24.04 1.40 15.94
N LYS A 15 22.79 1.28 16.43
CA LYS A 15 22.15 -0.02 16.68
C LYS A 15 22.11 -0.88 15.42
N MET A 16 21.66 -0.32 14.30
CA MET A 16 21.51 -1.07 13.04
C MET A 16 22.86 -1.44 12.42
N LEU A 17 23.85 -0.54 12.44
CA LEU A 17 25.22 -0.84 11.96
C LEU A 17 25.90 -1.90 12.83
N TRP A 18 25.70 -1.84 14.15
CA TRP A 18 26.25 -2.83 15.08
C TRP A 18 25.62 -4.22 14.88
N GLN A 19 24.30 -4.27 14.69
CA GLN A 19 23.60 -5.51 14.33
C GLN A 19 24.15 -6.07 13.01
N LEU A 20 24.31 -5.20 12.01
CA LEU A 20 24.85 -5.57 10.70
C LEU A 20 26.30 -6.09 10.79
N HIS A 21 27.15 -5.41 11.56
CA HIS A 21 28.52 -5.85 11.84
C HIS A 21 28.54 -7.27 12.40
N LYS A 22 27.67 -7.57 13.37
CA LYS A 22 27.58 -8.90 13.98
C LYS A 22 27.03 -9.96 13.04
N SER A 23 25.99 -9.65 12.27
CA SER A 23 25.29 -10.63 11.44
C SER A 23 26.03 -10.97 10.15
N GLU A 24 26.74 -10.01 9.57
CA GLU A 24 27.40 -10.17 8.25
C GLU A 24 28.93 -10.14 8.36
N HIS A 25 29.46 -10.08 9.58
CA HIS A 25 30.90 -10.08 9.88
C HIS A 25 31.70 -8.97 9.15
N ILE A 26 31.06 -7.82 8.87
CA ILE A 26 31.68 -6.66 8.21
C ILE A 26 32.30 -5.76 9.26
N SER A 27 33.55 -5.31 9.07
CA SER A 27 34.22 -4.38 9.99
C SER A 27 33.38 -3.14 10.32
N MET A 28 33.23 -2.83 11.61
CA MET A 28 32.49 -1.65 12.07
C MET A 28 33.10 -0.35 11.54
N LEU A 29 34.43 -0.28 11.38
CA LEU A 29 35.10 0.89 10.79
C LEU A 29 34.69 1.10 9.33
N VAL A 30 34.60 0.02 8.55
CA VAL A 30 34.13 0.09 7.15
C VAL A 30 32.69 0.61 7.10
N LEU A 31 31.81 0.08 7.96
CA LEU A 31 30.42 0.53 8.03
C LEU A 31 30.28 1.99 8.47
N LEU A 32 31.09 2.44 9.42
CA LEU A 32 31.11 3.82 9.91
C LEU A 32 31.64 4.83 8.86
N VAL A 33 32.36 4.37 7.84
CA VAL A 33 32.80 5.21 6.71
C VAL A 33 31.81 5.11 5.54
N ASP A 34 31.42 3.89 5.15
CA ASP A 34 30.58 3.66 3.97
C ASP A 34 29.16 4.18 4.15
N TYR A 35 28.54 4.02 5.33
CA TYR A 35 27.17 4.50 5.54
C TYR A 35 27.05 6.02 5.44
N PRO A 36 27.88 6.85 6.13
CA PRO A 36 27.84 8.30 5.95
C PRO A 36 28.09 8.72 4.51
N TRP A 37 29.02 8.07 3.81
CA TRP A 37 29.23 8.30 2.38
C TRP A 37 27.96 8.01 1.55
N CYS A 38 27.29 6.89 1.79
CA CYS A 38 26.03 6.52 1.15
C CYS A 38 24.89 7.50 1.47
N LEU A 39 24.80 7.96 2.72
CA LEU A 39 23.81 8.94 3.16
C LEU A 39 24.01 10.27 2.42
N LEU A 40 25.25 10.77 2.36
CA LEU A 40 25.56 12.04 1.70
C LEU A 40 25.43 11.94 0.17
N ARG A 41 26.09 10.94 -0.43
CA ARG A 41 26.16 10.77 -1.90
C ARG A 41 24.84 10.35 -2.50
N HIS A 42 24.10 9.44 -1.86
CA HIS A 42 22.89 8.87 -2.43
C HIS A 42 21.61 9.26 -1.69
N GLY A 43 21.68 9.83 -0.48
CA GLY A 43 20.49 10.04 0.35
C GLY A 43 19.89 8.72 0.84
N CYS A 44 20.74 7.72 1.06
CA CYS A 44 20.35 6.41 1.57
C CYS A 44 20.22 6.46 3.10
N LEU A 45 19.00 6.39 3.63
CA LEU A 45 18.76 6.31 5.07
C LEU A 45 19.21 4.95 5.63
N ILE A 46 19.40 4.86 6.94
CA ILE A 46 19.94 3.64 7.58
C ILE A 46 19.08 2.39 7.34
N ARG A 47 17.75 2.53 7.34
CA ARG A 47 16.86 1.40 7.06
C ARG A 47 17.10 0.83 5.68
N HIS A 48 17.15 1.70 4.67
CA HIS A 48 17.53 1.29 3.31
C HIS A 48 18.93 0.69 3.30
N TYR A 49 19.89 1.35 3.96
CA TYR A 49 21.27 0.90 3.96
C TYR A 49 21.39 -0.55 4.41
N VAL A 50 20.74 -0.91 5.52
CA VAL A 50 20.79 -2.24 6.14
C VAL A 50 19.74 -3.20 5.57
N LEU A 51 18.45 -2.87 5.65
CA LEU A 51 17.35 -3.78 5.27
C LEU A 51 17.24 -3.96 3.75
N GLY A 52 17.52 -2.90 2.98
CA GLY A 52 17.55 -2.94 1.52
C GLY A 52 18.86 -3.52 0.96
N ASN A 53 19.76 -4.04 1.82
CA ASN A 53 21.06 -4.58 1.44
C ASN A 53 21.93 -3.61 0.62
N PHE A 54 21.79 -2.30 0.80
CA PHE A 54 22.56 -1.29 0.05
C PHE A 54 24.07 -1.41 0.30
N TYR A 55 24.46 -1.82 1.52
CA TYR A 55 25.86 -2.08 1.88
C TYR A 55 26.50 -3.18 1.01
N LYS A 56 25.72 -4.16 0.52
CA LYS A 56 26.21 -5.23 -0.37
C LYS A 56 26.43 -4.75 -1.81
N ARG A 57 25.96 -3.55 -2.17
CA ARG A 57 25.92 -3.08 -3.56
C ARG A 57 27.15 -2.25 -3.90
N ARG A 58 27.62 -2.38 -5.14
CA ARG A 58 28.68 -1.52 -5.68
C ARG A 58 28.11 -0.21 -6.24
N GLU A 59 28.98 0.78 -6.42
CA GLU A 59 28.59 2.13 -6.88
C GLU A 59 27.71 2.13 -8.15
N PHE A 60 28.01 1.28 -9.13
CA PHE A 60 27.24 1.22 -10.38
C PHE A 60 25.78 0.77 -10.16
N GLU A 61 25.53 -0.09 -9.16
CA GLU A 61 24.18 -0.49 -8.74
C GLU A 61 23.55 0.56 -7.83
N ARG A 62 24.32 1.09 -6.87
CA ARG A 62 23.89 2.16 -5.93
C ARG A 62 23.35 3.38 -6.68
N LYS A 63 23.86 3.68 -7.88
CA LYS A 63 23.34 4.75 -8.75
C LYS A 63 21.94 4.49 -9.32
N ARG A 64 21.51 3.23 -9.41
CA ARG A 64 20.27 2.75 -10.05
C ARG A 64 19.14 2.43 -9.05
N ILE A 65 19.46 2.38 -7.76
CA ILE A 65 18.54 2.06 -6.65
C ILE A 65 17.72 3.29 -6.20
N MET A 66 16.43 3.11 -5.89
CA MET A 66 15.54 4.16 -5.37
C MET A 66 15.80 4.47 -3.89
N THR A 67 16.77 5.34 -3.61
CA THR A 67 17.01 5.84 -2.24
C THR A 67 15.95 6.85 -1.80
N TYR A 68 15.82 7.08 -0.48
CA TYR A 68 14.81 8.00 0.05
C TYR A 68 14.87 9.40 -0.57
N ARG A 69 16.07 9.98 -0.75
CA ARG A 69 16.20 11.29 -1.42
C ARG A 69 15.75 11.26 -2.88
N ARG A 70 15.99 10.15 -3.59
CA ARG A 70 15.54 9.97 -4.98
C ARG A 70 14.02 9.77 -5.06
N TYR A 71 13.47 9.02 -4.11
CA TYR A 71 12.03 8.86 -3.94
C TYR A 71 11.35 10.22 -3.71
N LEU A 72 11.83 11.03 -2.77
CA LEU A 72 11.33 12.40 -2.57
C LEU A 72 11.49 13.26 -3.83
N LYS A 73 12.58 13.10 -4.57
CA LYS A 73 12.79 13.81 -5.84
C LYS A 73 11.76 13.41 -6.90
N ALA A 74 11.46 12.11 -7.03
CA ALA A 74 10.42 11.63 -7.94
C ALA A 74 9.04 12.14 -7.52
N GLN A 75 8.68 11.98 -6.25
CA GLN A 75 7.43 12.45 -5.66
C GLN A 75 7.19 13.94 -5.93
N ASN A 76 8.16 14.80 -5.62
CA ASN A 76 8.05 16.24 -5.88
C ASN A 76 8.02 16.62 -7.37
N TYR A 77 8.52 15.74 -8.26
CA TYR A 77 8.51 16.00 -9.69
C TYR A 77 7.17 15.60 -10.32
N PHE A 78 6.68 14.41 -9.98
CA PHE A 78 5.48 13.83 -10.58
C PHE A 78 4.18 14.33 -9.96
N ASN A 79 4.16 14.68 -8.67
CA ASN A 79 2.93 15.03 -7.95
C ASN A 79 2.82 16.54 -7.71
N ASP A 80 1.71 17.13 -8.15
CA ASP A 80 1.29 18.47 -7.72
C ASP A 80 0.56 18.37 -6.38
N LYS A 81 0.97 19.18 -5.40
CA LYS A 81 0.39 19.18 -4.06
C LYS A 81 -1.07 19.62 -4.03
N LYS A 82 -1.52 20.39 -5.03
CA LYS A 82 -2.88 20.96 -5.03
C LYS A 82 -3.95 19.87 -5.01
N ASP A 83 -3.74 18.76 -5.71
CA ASP A 83 -4.77 17.74 -5.97
C ASP A 83 -4.54 16.42 -5.21
N ILE A 84 -3.55 16.39 -4.31
CA ILE A 84 -3.30 15.24 -3.43
C ILE A 84 -4.52 14.93 -2.55
N HIS A 85 -5.32 15.94 -2.21
CA HIS A 85 -6.53 15.80 -1.41
C HIS A 85 -7.54 14.81 -2.02
N VAL A 86 -7.61 14.69 -3.35
CA VAL A 86 -8.48 13.71 -4.04
C VAL A 86 -8.11 12.26 -3.67
N LEU A 87 -6.84 12.01 -3.37
CA LEU A 87 -6.33 10.69 -2.98
C LEU A 87 -6.39 10.47 -1.46
N GLU A 88 -6.12 11.51 -0.67
CA GLU A 88 -6.14 11.42 0.80
C GLU A 88 -7.56 11.36 1.38
N ASN A 89 -8.48 12.11 0.78
CA ASN A 89 -9.85 12.20 1.23
C ASN A 89 -10.68 11.04 0.67
N LYS A 90 -11.03 10.08 1.54
CA LYS A 90 -11.79 8.88 1.17
C LYS A 90 -13.14 9.18 0.49
N HIS A 91 -13.78 10.28 0.86
CA HIS A 91 -15.04 10.68 0.27
C HIS A 91 -14.87 11.24 -1.14
N GLU A 92 -13.91 12.16 -1.33
CA GLU A 92 -13.59 12.69 -2.66
C GLU A 92 -13.04 11.61 -3.59
N PHE A 93 -12.22 10.71 -3.05
CA PHE A 93 -11.72 9.54 -3.76
C PHE A 93 -12.87 8.70 -4.34
N ASN A 94 -13.81 8.26 -3.49
CA ASN A 94 -14.93 7.44 -3.93
C ASN A 94 -15.82 8.18 -4.94
N ARG A 95 -16.02 9.49 -4.80
CA ARG A 95 -16.75 10.30 -5.79
C ARG A 95 -16.02 10.39 -7.13
N PHE A 96 -14.74 10.78 -7.10
CA PHE A 96 -13.93 11.02 -8.28
C PHE A 96 -13.67 9.73 -9.07
N PHE A 97 -13.45 8.62 -8.38
CA PHE A 97 -13.21 7.29 -8.96
C PHE A 97 -14.44 6.37 -8.90
N SER A 98 -15.64 6.95 -8.84
CA SER A 98 -16.91 6.20 -8.73
C SER A 98 -17.11 5.11 -9.80
N GLU A 99 -16.53 5.26 -10.98
CA GLU A 99 -16.56 4.24 -12.03
C GLU A 99 -15.73 2.98 -11.71
N TYR A 100 -14.80 3.06 -10.76
CA TYR A 100 -13.93 1.97 -10.30
C TYR A 100 -14.18 1.58 -8.83
N VAL A 101 -15.19 2.18 -8.18
CA VAL A 101 -15.62 1.89 -6.82
C VAL A 101 -17.01 1.28 -6.90
N HIS A 102 -17.07 -0.05 -6.84
CA HIS A 102 -18.30 -0.79 -7.09
C HIS A 102 -19.10 -1.09 -5.81
N ARG A 103 -18.45 -1.11 -4.65
CA ARG A 103 -19.14 -1.26 -3.36
C ARG A 103 -20.06 -0.07 -3.09
N SER A 104 -21.18 -0.36 -2.45
CA SER A 104 -22.07 0.69 -1.95
C SER A 104 -21.40 1.45 -0.81
N TRP A 105 -21.57 2.76 -0.73
CA TRP A 105 -21.00 3.57 0.35
C TRP A 105 -21.85 4.78 0.71
N LEU A 106 -21.69 5.26 1.93
CA LEU A 106 -22.28 6.48 2.47
C LEU A 106 -21.21 7.31 3.18
N TYR A 107 -21.40 8.63 3.17
CA TYR A 107 -20.60 9.56 3.95
C TYR A 107 -21.47 10.13 5.06
N SER A 108 -21.07 9.95 6.33
CA SER A 108 -21.95 10.24 7.48
C SER A 108 -22.52 11.66 7.51
N PRO A 109 -21.80 12.73 7.14
CA PRO A 109 -22.37 14.08 7.13
C PRO A 109 -23.44 14.33 6.05
N GLU A 110 -23.56 13.43 5.07
CA GLU A 110 -24.49 13.57 3.93
C GLU A 110 -25.52 12.44 3.85
N MET A 111 -25.44 11.43 4.72
CA MET A 111 -26.35 10.29 4.68
C MET A 111 -27.70 10.61 5.36
N SER A 112 -28.78 10.06 4.80
CA SER A 112 -30.08 10.04 5.49
C SER A 112 -30.23 8.78 6.34
N LEU A 113 -31.12 8.82 7.35
CA LEU A 113 -31.47 7.65 8.14
C LEU A 113 -31.99 6.51 7.25
N THR A 114 -32.80 6.85 6.25
CA THR A 114 -33.40 5.90 5.31
C THR A 114 -32.34 5.19 4.48
N ASP A 115 -31.34 5.93 3.98
CA ASP A 115 -30.26 5.34 3.19
C ASP A 115 -29.36 4.43 4.05
N PHE A 116 -29.04 4.88 5.27
CA PHE A 116 -28.26 4.08 6.21
C PHE A 116 -28.99 2.80 6.61
N GLU A 117 -30.27 2.89 6.94
CA GLU A 117 -31.12 1.74 7.27
C GLU A 117 -31.17 0.75 6.11
N LYS A 118 -31.44 1.24 4.90
CA LYS A 118 -31.49 0.41 3.69
C LYS A 118 -30.15 -0.32 3.46
N LEU A 119 -29.04 0.41 3.54
CA LEU A 119 -27.71 -0.16 3.30
C LEU A 119 -27.34 -1.22 4.34
N LEU A 120 -27.56 -0.94 5.63
CA LEU A 120 -27.24 -1.88 6.70
C LEU A 120 -28.12 -3.13 6.66
N LYS A 121 -29.41 -2.99 6.34
CA LYS A 121 -30.33 -4.12 6.19
C LYS A 121 -30.02 -4.99 4.98
N ASP A 122 -29.62 -4.38 3.86
CA ASP A 122 -29.27 -5.10 2.63
C ASP A 122 -27.96 -5.87 2.80
N LYS A 123 -26.88 -5.18 3.21
CA LYS A 123 -25.53 -5.74 3.22
C LYS A 123 -25.20 -6.56 4.47
N LYS A 124 -25.98 -6.39 5.55
CA LYS A 124 -25.82 -7.03 6.87
C LYS A 124 -24.53 -6.70 7.63
N VAL A 125 -23.43 -6.44 6.95
CA VAL A 125 -22.15 -6.06 7.53
C VAL A 125 -21.57 -4.88 6.77
N LEU A 126 -21.29 -3.78 7.47
CA LEU A 126 -20.65 -2.60 6.90
C LEU A 126 -19.32 -2.34 7.60
N ILE A 127 -18.38 -1.76 6.87
CA ILE A 127 -17.12 -1.25 7.42
C ILE A 127 -17.23 0.26 7.61
N VAL A 128 -16.88 0.73 8.81
CA VAL A 128 -16.88 2.15 9.18
C VAL A 128 -15.44 2.62 9.29
N LYS A 129 -15.07 3.63 8.51
CA LYS A 129 -13.72 4.19 8.41
C LYS A 129 -13.74 5.66 8.84
N PRO A 130 -12.97 6.07 9.87
CA PRO A 130 -12.87 7.47 10.24
C PRO A 130 -12.23 8.30 9.12
N TYR A 131 -12.71 9.53 8.96
CA TYR A 131 -12.37 10.38 7.82
C TYR A 131 -10.88 10.74 7.70
N ASN A 132 -10.19 11.01 8.81
CA ASN A 132 -8.80 11.53 8.84
C ASN A 132 -7.83 10.62 9.60
N THR A 133 -7.91 9.31 9.39
CA THR A 133 -7.03 8.34 10.06
C THR A 133 -6.12 7.65 9.05
N CYS A 134 -4.89 7.36 9.49
CA CYS A 134 -3.91 6.60 8.72
C CYS A 134 -3.86 5.14 9.20
N GLU A 135 -3.36 4.24 8.36
CA GLU A 135 -3.02 2.85 8.73
C GLU A 135 -4.19 2.02 9.31
N GLY A 136 -5.44 2.41 9.03
CA GLY A 136 -6.63 1.70 9.50
C GLY A 136 -7.02 1.98 10.95
N GLU A 137 -6.46 3.01 11.58
CA GLU A 137 -6.84 3.40 12.94
C GLU A 137 -8.33 3.74 13.05
N GLY A 138 -9.03 3.12 14.02
CA GLY A 138 -10.46 3.33 14.25
C GLY A 138 -11.41 2.68 13.24
N VAL A 139 -10.89 1.94 12.25
CA VAL A 139 -11.70 1.16 11.32
C VAL A 139 -12.35 -0.01 12.06
N HIS A 140 -13.66 -0.17 11.92
CA HIS A 140 -14.40 -1.25 12.58
C HIS A 140 -15.60 -1.71 11.73
N LYS A 141 -16.08 -2.93 11.99
CA LYS A 141 -17.26 -3.49 11.33
C LYS A 141 -18.50 -3.34 12.21
N ILE A 142 -19.63 -3.02 11.59
CA ILE A 142 -20.96 -3.06 12.20
C ILE A 142 -21.75 -4.23 11.62
N TYR A 143 -22.46 -4.96 12.49
CA TYR A 143 -23.19 -6.17 12.13
C TYR A 143 -24.67 -5.96 12.42
N PHE A 144 -25.50 -6.04 11.40
CA PHE A 144 -26.94 -5.90 11.52
C PHE A 144 -27.51 -6.88 12.56
N ASP A 145 -27.05 -8.13 12.56
CA ASP A 145 -27.53 -9.16 13.50
C ASP A 145 -27.22 -8.84 14.98
N LYS A 146 -26.22 -8.00 15.25
CA LYS A 146 -25.89 -7.52 16.61
C LYS A 146 -26.63 -6.24 16.98
N VAL A 147 -26.96 -5.42 15.98
CA VAL A 147 -27.61 -4.11 16.16
C VAL A 147 -29.14 -4.28 16.25
N GLY A 148 -29.71 -5.10 15.38
CA GLY A 148 -31.16 -5.26 15.19
C GLY A 148 -31.86 -3.98 14.71
N ASP A 149 -33.15 -4.09 14.36
CA ASP A 149 -33.94 -2.92 13.92
C ASP A 149 -33.96 -1.78 14.95
N ALA A 150 -34.10 -2.11 16.24
CA ALA A 150 -34.13 -1.13 17.32
C ALA A 150 -32.81 -0.36 17.50
N GLY A 151 -31.68 -0.93 17.09
CA GLY A 151 -30.35 -0.33 17.22
C GLY A 151 -29.95 0.60 16.07
N ILE A 152 -30.70 0.62 14.95
CA ILE A 152 -30.34 1.40 13.76
C ILE A 152 -30.33 2.90 14.06
N LEU A 153 -31.41 3.43 14.66
CA LEU A 153 -31.53 4.86 14.93
C LEU A 153 -30.46 5.37 15.93
N PRO A 154 -30.20 4.70 17.07
CA PRO A 154 -29.07 5.07 17.94
C PRO A 154 -27.71 5.04 17.23
N LEU A 155 -27.45 4.01 16.41
CA LEU A 155 -26.19 3.88 15.69
C LEU A 155 -26.02 4.99 14.65
N TYR A 156 -27.07 5.28 13.88
CA TYR A 156 -27.10 6.39 12.92
C TYR A 156 -26.75 7.72 13.61
N ARG A 157 -27.40 8.04 14.73
CA ARG A 157 -27.12 9.27 15.49
C ARG A 157 -25.66 9.36 15.92
N LYS A 158 -25.12 8.27 16.47
CA LYS A 158 -23.71 8.19 16.88
C LYS A 158 -22.74 8.40 15.71
N LEU A 159 -23.03 7.82 14.54
CA LEU A 159 -22.18 8.01 13.36
C LEU A 159 -22.27 9.45 12.81
N ASN A 160 -23.44 10.08 12.90
CA ASN A 160 -23.63 11.48 12.48
C ASN A 160 -22.95 12.52 13.38
N GLU A 161 -22.59 12.16 14.62
CA GLU A 161 -21.78 13.03 15.48
C GLU A 161 -20.34 13.19 14.97
N GLY A 162 -19.89 12.30 14.08
CA GLY A 162 -18.55 12.32 13.50
C GLY A 162 -18.54 12.30 11.98
N LYS A 163 -17.33 12.21 11.41
CA LYS A 163 -17.10 12.08 9.97
C LYS A 163 -16.58 10.68 9.69
N TYR A 164 -17.39 9.89 9.01
CA TYR A 164 -17.08 8.51 8.66
C TYR A 164 -17.45 8.23 7.23
N MET A 165 -16.62 7.40 6.59
CA MET A 165 -17.02 6.64 5.41
C MET A 165 -17.59 5.30 5.87
N ILE A 166 -18.78 4.97 5.41
CA ILE A 166 -19.49 3.73 5.72
C ILE A 166 -19.62 2.97 4.41
N GLU A 167 -18.98 1.81 4.31
CA GLU A 167 -18.87 1.08 3.05
C GLU A 167 -19.37 -0.35 3.21
N GLU A 168 -19.92 -0.90 2.12
CA GLU A 168 -20.13 -2.32 1.95
C GLU A 168 -18.80 -3.07 2.03
N CYS A 169 -18.78 -4.19 2.76
CA CYS A 169 -17.62 -5.08 2.76
C CYS A 169 -17.47 -5.74 1.38
N ILE A 170 -16.28 -5.63 0.78
CA ILE A 170 -16.00 -6.25 -0.52
C ILE A 170 -15.99 -7.78 -0.34
N ALA A 171 -16.87 -8.47 -1.05
CA ALA A 171 -16.81 -9.92 -1.22
C ALA A 171 -15.72 -10.23 -2.24
N GLN A 172 -14.61 -10.83 -1.79
CA GLN A 172 -13.42 -11.06 -2.59
C GLN A 172 -13.50 -12.35 -3.43
N ASP A 173 -12.81 -12.35 -4.58
CA ASP A 173 -12.58 -13.56 -5.39
C ASP A 173 -12.05 -14.71 -4.51
N PRO A 174 -12.62 -15.93 -4.59
CA PRO A 174 -12.29 -17.00 -3.65
C PRO A 174 -10.83 -17.47 -3.76
N SER A 175 -10.20 -17.32 -4.92
CA SER A 175 -8.79 -17.68 -5.12
C SER A 175 -7.84 -16.78 -4.33
N LEU A 176 -8.29 -15.57 -3.97
CA LEU A 176 -7.53 -14.60 -3.18
C LEU A 176 -7.84 -14.68 -1.68
N CYS A 177 -8.82 -15.49 -1.27
CA CYS A 177 -9.20 -15.69 0.13
C CYS A 177 -8.20 -16.63 0.85
N LEU A 178 -7.03 -16.12 1.20
CA LEU A 178 -5.92 -16.91 1.76
C LEU A 178 -6.02 -17.16 3.29
N GLY A 179 -7.22 -17.41 3.79
CA GLY A 179 -7.44 -17.74 5.21
C GLY A 179 -7.45 -16.54 6.16
N SER A 180 -7.48 -15.31 5.64
CA SER A 180 -7.71 -14.08 6.42
C SER A 180 -9.17 -13.65 6.40
N THR A 181 -9.61 -12.95 7.46
CA THR A 181 -10.94 -12.30 7.52
C THR A 181 -10.94 -10.88 6.92
N SER A 182 -9.77 -10.37 6.56
CA SER A 182 -9.56 -9.14 5.80
C SER A 182 -9.45 -9.43 4.30
N VAL A 183 -9.86 -8.45 3.51
CA VAL A 183 -9.73 -8.46 2.04
C VAL A 183 -8.26 -8.31 1.69
N ASN A 184 -7.73 -9.21 0.86
CA ASN A 184 -6.36 -9.13 0.37
C ASN A 184 -6.27 -8.16 -0.81
N THR A 185 -5.21 -7.38 -0.90
CA THR A 185 -5.14 -6.25 -1.84
C THR A 185 -3.90 -6.30 -2.72
N LEU A 186 -4.01 -5.75 -3.93
CA LEU A 186 -2.87 -5.47 -4.80
C LEU A 186 -2.49 -4.00 -4.61
N ARG A 187 -1.25 -3.75 -4.20
CA ARG A 187 -0.62 -2.43 -4.31
C ARG A 187 -0.01 -2.32 -5.70
N VAL A 188 -0.63 -1.54 -6.58
CA VAL A 188 -0.17 -1.29 -7.95
C VAL A 188 0.33 0.14 -8.05
N GLU A 189 1.61 0.30 -8.30
CA GLU A 189 2.25 1.59 -8.48
C GLU A 189 2.25 1.98 -9.95
N THR A 190 1.64 3.12 -10.26
CA THR A 190 1.59 3.70 -11.61
C THR A 190 2.40 4.98 -11.69
N LEU A 191 2.98 5.21 -12.85
CA LEU A 191 3.70 6.42 -13.21
C LEU A 191 3.07 7.01 -14.48
N LEU A 192 2.86 8.32 -14.50
CA LEU A 192 2.41 9.05 -15.68
C LEU A 192 3.62 9.57 -16.46
N ASP A 193 3.77 9.12 -17.70
CA ASP A 193 4.69 9.73 -18.65
C ASP A 193 4.08 11.02 -19.20
N ARG A 194 4.63 12.16 -18.76
CA ARG A 194 4.17 13.48 -19.18
C ARG A 194 4.46 13.79 -20.65
N LYS A 195 5.32 13.02 -21.33
CA LYS A 195 5.66 13.24 -22.75
C LYS A 195 4.53 12.81 -23.69
N ASN A 196 3.86 11.71 -23.36
CA ASN A 196 2.78 11.12 -24.16
C ASN A 196 1.43 11.06 -23.42
N ASN A 197 1.38 11.53 -22.15
CA ASN A 197 0.23 11.46 -21.26
C ASN A 197 -0.30 10.04 -21.03
N LYS A 198 0.58 9.04 -21.03
CA LYS A 198 0.24 7.64 -20.78
C LYS A 198 0.73 7.15 -19.43
N SER A 199 -0.08 6.31 -18.81
CA SER A 199 0.28 5.65 -17.56
C SER A 199 1.00 4.33 -17.81
N HIS A 200 1.96 4.03 -16.94
CA HIS A 200 2.68 2.77 -16.89
C HIS A 200 2.69 2.23 -15.47
N ILE A 201 2.49 0.92 -15.31
CA ILE A 201 2.72 0.26 -14.03
C ILE A 201 4.22 0.07 -13.86
N VAL A 202 4.74 0.50 -12.71
CA VAL A 202 6.15 0.33 -12.36
C VAL A 202 6.36 -0.84 -11.43
N LYS A 203 5.42 -1.09 -10.51
CA LYS A 203 5.47 -2.20 -9.55
C LYS A 203 4.08 -2.68 -9.20
N ALA A 204 3.96 -3.98 -8.92
CA ALA A 204 2.78 -4.56 -8.31
C ALA A 204 3.18 -5.50 -7.18
N LEU A 205 2.46 -5.38 -6.06
CA LEU A 205 2.66 -6.19 -4.87
C LEU A 205 1.31 -6.74 -4.42
N PHE A 206 1.24 -8.05 -4.21
CA PHE A 206 0.10 -8.67 -3.56
C PHE A 206 0.30 -8.70 -2.05
N ARG A 207 -0.60 -8.06 -1.32
CA ARG A 207 -0.64 -7.95 0.14
C ARG A 207 -1.71 -8.91 0.66
N ALA A 208 -1.29 -9.96 1.33
CA ALA A 208 -2.17 -10.97 1.89
C ALA A 208 -2.09 -10.97 3.42
N GLY A 209 -3.24 -10.89 4.10
CA GLY A 209 -3.36 -11.09 5.54
C GLY A 209 -3.00 -12.52 5.94
N VAL A 210 -2.67 -12.74 7.21
CA VAL A 210 -2.41 -14.08 7.77
C VAL A 210 -3.26 -14.24 9.03
N GLY A 211 -4.12 -15.26 9.05
CA GLY A 211 -4.99 -15.56 10.19
C GLY A 211 -6.11 -14.53 10.42
N TYR A 212 -6.66 -14.53 11.64
CA TYR A 212 -7.87 -13.78 12.00
C TYR A 212 -7.61 -12.30 12.33
N THR A 213 -7.05 -11.54 11.40
CA THR A 213 -6.93 -10.08 11.54
C THR A 213 -7.87 -9.37 10.60
N ASP A 214 -8.75 -8.51 11.15
CA ASP A 214 -9.72 -7.71 10.39
C ASP A 214 -9.10 -6.54 9.60
N ILE A 215 -7.77 -6.35 9.66
CA ILE A 215 -7.04 -5.26 9.01
C ILE A 215 -5.99 -5.84 8.04
N ASP A 216 -5.99 -5.37 6.80
CA ASP A 216 -5.18 -5.84 5.65
C ASP A 216 -3.76 -5.24 5.63
N ASN A 217 -3.02 -5.29 6.74
CA ASN A 217 -1.71 -4.62 6.82
C ASN A 217 -0.55 -5.58 7.09
N TYR A 218 0.51 -5.48 6.28
CA TYR A 218 1.85 -6.02 6.59
C TYR A 218 2.31 -5.62 8.00
N ALA A 219 1.88 -4.43 8.46
CA ALA A 219 2.15 -3.95 9.81
C ALA A 219 1.64 -4.91 10.90
N GLN A 220 0.62 -5.72 10.64
CA GLN A 220 0.00 -6.66 11.57
C GLN A 220 0.34 -8.14 11.31
N GLY A 221 1.35 -8.44 10.48
CA GLY A 221 1.83 -9.81 10.27
C GLY A 221 1.44 -10.44 8.93
N GLY A 222 0.82 -9.67 8.03
CA GLY A 222 0.57 -10.08 6.65
C GLY A 222 1.84 -10.35 5.83
N CYS A 223 1.65 -11.01 4.70
CA CYS A 223 2.65 -11.32 3.70
C CYS A 223 2.56 -10.38 2.50
N VAL A 224 3.71 -9.98 1.96
CA VAL A 224 3.78 -9.21 0.70
C VAL A 224 4.54 -10.01 -0.34
N TYR A 225 3.98 -10.15 -1.53
CA TYR A 225 4.56 -10.85 -2.68
C TYR A 225 4.70 -9.91 -3.87
N GLU A 226 5.80 -9.97 -4.60
CA GLU A 226 5.92 -9.25 -5.87
C GLU A 226 5.18 -9.99 -6.98
N VAL A 227 4.46 -9.22 -7.79
CA VAL A 227 3.72 -9.68 -8.97
C VAL A 227 4.47 -9.23 -10.21
N ASP A 228 4.69 -10.15 -11.13
CA ASP A 228 5.21 -9.87 -12.46
C ASP A 228 4.21 -9.06 -13.27
N LEU A 229 4.68 -7.97 -13.88
CA LEU A 229 3.80 -6.99 -14.51
C LEU A 229 3.19 -7.49 -15.82
N GLU A 230 3.91 -8.35 -16.53
CA GLU A 230 3.49 -8.88 -17.84
C GLU A 230 2.50 -10.03 -17.66
N THR A 231 2.77 -10.93 -16.73
CA THR A 231 2.00 -12.18 -16.58
C THR A 231 0.98 -12.15 -15.45
N GLY A 232 1.10 -11.23 -14.48
CA GLY A 232 0.26 -11.22 -13.28
C GLY A 232 0.55 -12.35 -12.31
N ARG A 233 1.71 -13.00 -12.43
CA ARG A 233 2.12 -14.10 -11.56
C ARG A 233 2.99 -13.63 -10.42
N ILE A 234 2.86 -14.26 -9.27
CA ILE A 234 3.76 -13.99 -8.14
C ILE A 234 5.17 -14.54 -8.44
N ILE A 235 6.19 -13.69 -8.29
CA ILE A 235 7.60 -14.00 -8.64
C ILE A 235 8.57 -13.95 -7.45
N SER A 236 8.06 -13.78 -6.23
CA SER A 236 8.91 -13.73 -5.04
C SER A 236 8.33 -14.56 -3.90
N SER A 237 9.19 -15.02 -2.98
CA SER A 237 8.77 -15.45 -1.63
C SER A 237 8.02 -14.34 -0.89
N ALA A 238 7.34 -14.63 0.22
CA ALA A 238 6.73 -13.59 1.05
C ALA A 238 7.78 -12.70 1.70
N LEU A 239 7.56 -11.38 1.75
CA LEU A 239 8.10 -10.55 2.83
C LEU A 239 7.09 -10.63 3.98
N SER A 240 7.51 -11.22 5.10
CA SER A 240 6.71 -11.33 6.31
C SER A 240 7.56 -10.99 7.53
N LYS A 241 6.94 -10.38 8.54
CA LYS A 241 7.58 -10.09 9.83
C LYS A 241 7.93 -11.37 10.61
N VAL A 242 7.22 -12.47 10.33
CA VAL A 242 7.37 -13.74 11.05
C VAL A 242 8.41 -14.63 10.37
N ASN A 243 8.38 -14.73 9.04
CA ASN A 243 9.33 -15.53 8.29
C ASN A 243 9.60 -14.92 6.89
N PRO A 244 10.84 -14.45 6.61
CA PRO A 244 11.16 -13.72 5.38
C PRO A 244 11.28 -14.58 4.11
N ASN A 245 11.17 -15.92 4.20
CA ASN A 245 11.36 -16.83 3.06
C ASN A 245 10.23 -17.86 2.95
N VAL A 246 9.00 -17.38 2.95
CA VAL A 246 7.82 -18.24 2.90
C VAL A 246 7.35 -18.41 1.45
N LEU A 247 7.43 -19.65 0.95
CA LEU A 247 6.95 -20.02 -0.39
C LEU A 247 5.47 -20.44 -0.40
N PHE A 248 4.95 -20.93 0.72
CA PHE A 248 3.53 -21.28 0.90
C PHE A 248 2.86 -20.26 1.78
N HIS A 249 1.69 -19.72 1.42
CA HIS A 249 1.05 -18.72 2.26
C HIS A 249 0.77 -19.27 3.68
N PRO A 250 1.22 -18.58 4.76
CA PRO A 250 1.12 -19.12 6.12
C PRO A 250 -0.31 -19.52 6.51
N GLY A 251 -0.46 -20.67 7.16
CA GLY A 251 -1.78 -21.21 7.54
C GLY A 251 -2.57 -21.85 6.40
N THR A 252 -1.99 -21.96 5.20
CA THR A 252 -2.61 -22.60 4.04
C THR A 252 -1.63 -23.56 3.35
N ASN A 253 -2.14 -24.36 2.40
CA ASN A 253 -1.32 -25.20 1.51
C ASN A 253 -1.07 -24.54 0.14
N ILE A 254 -1.29 -23.23 0.02
CA ILE A 254 -1.23 -22.52 -1.25
C ILE A 254 0.22 -22.12 -1.53
N PHE A 255 0.80 -22.69 -2.59
CA PHE A 255 2.13 -22.32 -3.08
C PHE A 255 2.04 -20.99 -3.85
N MET A 256 2.84 -20.01 -3.43
CA MET A 256 2.70 -18.64 -3.92
C MET A 256 3.57 -18.36 -5.15
N LEU A 257 4.75 -18.98 -5.28
CA LEU A 257 5.58 -18.71 -6.46
C LEU A 257 4.90 -19.27 -7.72
N GLY A 258 4.66 -18.42 -8.71
CA GLY A 258 3.91 -18.74 -9.92
C GLY A 258 2.39 -18.69 -9.79
N PHE A 259 1.86 -18.39 -8.60
CA PHE A 259 0.42 -18.17 -8.38
C PHE A 259 -0.08 -17.03 -9.26
N GLN A 260 -1.19 -17.25 -9.96
CA GLN A 260 -1.79 -16.30 -10.89
C GLN A 260 -2.76 -15.38 -10.14
N ILE A 261 -2.54 -14.07 -10.21
CA ILE A 261 -3.54 -13.09 -9.79
C ILE A 261 -4.71 -13.14 -10.80
N PRO A 262 -5.97 -13.35 -10.34
CA PRO A 262 -7.12 -13.38 -11.23
C PRO A 262 -7.34 -12.01 -11.87
N CYS A 263 -7.93 -11.99 -13.08
CA CYS A 263 -8.31 -10.76 -13.78
C CYS A 263 -7.17 -9.72 -13.94
N TRP A 264 -5.90 -10.16 -14.04
CA TRP A 264 -4.74 -9.27 -14.05
C TRP A 264 -4.81 -8.15 -15.10
N ASP A 265 -5.19 -8.47 -16.34
CA ASP A 265 -5.32 -7.48 -17.42
C ASP A 265 -6.30 -6.35 -17.06
N LYS A 266 -7.34 -6.67 -16.30
CA LYS A 266 -8.34 -5.72 -15.83
C LYS A 266 -7.76 -4.81 -14.74
N VAL A 267 -6.98 -5.37 -13.82
CA VAL A 267 -6.22 -4.58 -12.81
C VAL A 267 -5.30 -3.58 -13.53
N VAL A 268 -4.54 -4.07 -14.51
CA VAL A 268 -3.64 -3.22 -15.30
C VAL A 268 -4.39 -2.08 -15.97
N LYS A 269 -5.51 -2.39 -16.62
CA LYS A 269 -6.35 -1.40 -17.30
C LYS A 269 -6.94 -0.37 -16.34
N VAL A 270 -7.50 -0.80 -15.21
CA VAL A 270 -8.15 0.08 -14.22
C VAL A 270 -7.13 1.03 -13.59
N CYS A 271 -5.97 0.53 -13.14
CA CYS A 271 -4.96 1.38 -12.52
C CYS A 271 -4.41 2.43 -13.50
N ASN A 272 -4.10 2.06 -14.75
CA ASN A 272 -3.66 3.02 -15.76
C ASN A 272 -4.75 4.04 -16.09
N SER A 273 -6.01 3.61 -16.21
CA SER A 273 -7.14 4.52 -16.50
C SER A 273 -7.40 5.49 -15.35
N ALA A 274 -7.32 5.03 -14.09
CA ALA A 274 -7.43 5.87 -12.91
C ALA A 274 -6.28 6.90 -12.83
N GLN A 275 -5.04 6.48 -13.10
CA GLN A 275 -3.88 7.37 -13.19
C GLN A 275 -4.03 8.42 -14.30
N GLU A 276 -4.53 8.03 -15.47
CA GLU A 276 -4.79 8.96 -16.58
C GLU A 276 -5.97 9.91 -16.30
N LYS A 277 -6.87 9.56 -15.36
CA LYS A 277 -7.94 10.44 -14.89
C LYS A 277 -7.42 11.55 -13.96
N LEU A 278 -6.49 11.22 -13.05
CA LEU A 278 -5.86 12.18 -12.12
C LEU A 278 -4.42 12.51 -12.54
N ARG A 279 -4.25 13.19 -13.69
CA ARG A 279 -2.93 13.43 -14.28
C ARG A 279 -2.00 14.34 -13.47
N VAL A 280 -2.57 15.15 -12.59
CA VAL A 280 -1.88 16.09 -11.70
C VAL A 280 -1.03 15.40 -10.63
N CYS A 281 -1.41 14.18 -10.23
CA CYS A 281 -0.61 13.30 -9.38
C CYS A 281 0.00 12.20 -10.25
N GLY A 282 1.22 12.40 -10.78
CA GLY A 282 1.83 11.50 -11.76
C GLY A 282 2.53 10.26 -11.19
N PHE A 283 2.56 10.06 -9.87
CA PHE A 283 3.07 8.84 -9.25
C PHE A 283 2.17 8.42 -8.09
N ILE A 284 1.38 7.35 -8.31
CA ILE A 284 0.33 6.90 -7.38
C ILE A 284 0.48 5.40 -7.11
N GLY A 285 0.33 4.98 -5.85
CA GLY A 285 0.14 3.59 -5.46
C GLY A 285 -1.32 3.29 -5.20
N TRP A 286 -1.96 2.51 -6.07
CA TRP A 286 -3.35 2.09 -5.92
C TRP A 286 -3.44 0.83 -5.06
N ASP A 287 -4.34 0.81 -4.09
CA ASP A 287 -4.78 -0.43 -3.46
C ASP A 287 -6.06 -0.91 -4.14
N VAL A 288 -6.00 -2.15 -4.60
CA VAL A 288 -7.02 -2.76 -5.44
C VAL A 288 -7.47 -4.08 -4.82
N ALA A 289 -8.78 -4.31 -4.80
CA ALA A 289 -9.34 -5.64 -4.55
C ALA A 289 -9.99 -6.18 -5.82
N ILE A 290 -10.01 -7.52 -5.92
CA ILE A 290 -10.74 -8.22 -6.95
C ILE A 290 -11.93 -8.88 -6.27
N SER A 291 -13.12 -8.49 -6.69
CA SER A 291 -14.39 -8.96 -6.11
C SER A 291 -14.76 -10.35 -6.63
N ILE A 292 -15.75 -10.97 -5.98
CA ILE A 292 -16.26 -12.31 -6.27
C ILE A 292 -16.74 -12.50 -7.72
N ASN A 293 -17.13 -11.41 -8.39
CA ASN A 293 -17.58 -11.40 -9.79
C ASN A 293 -16.44 -11.03 -10.78
N GLY A 294 -15.19 -10.94 -10.33
CA GLY A 294 -14.05 -10.58 -11.19
C GLY A 294 -14.02 -9.10 -11.58
N GLU A 295 -14.71 -8.23 -10.85
CA GLU A 295 -14.55 -6.79 -10.96
C GLU A 295 -13.30 -6.32 -10.21
N CYS A 296 -12.66 -5.28 -10.74
CA CYS A 296 -11.46 -4.69 -10.17
C CYS A 296 -11.85 -3.40 -9.46
N GLU A 297 -11.74 -3.40 -8.14
CA GLU A 297 -12.26 -2.33 -7.30
C GLU A 297 -11.13 -1.55 -6.63
N LEU A 298 -11.15 -0.23 -6.79
CA LEU A 298 -10.23 0.65 -6.09
C LEU A 298 -10.67 0.86 -4.63
N ILE A 299 -9.74 0.60 -3.71
CA ILE A 299 -9.96 0.82 -2.27
C ILE A 299 -9.44 2.19 -1.86
N GLU A 300 -8.21 2.51 -2.25
CA GLU A 300 -7.56 3.79 -1.97
C GLU A 300 -6.47 4.09 -3.01
N GLY A 301 -6.10 5.36 -3.11
CA GLY A 301 -4.94 5.81 -3.88
C GLY A 301 -3.96 6.52 -2.96
N ASN A 302 -2.70 6.13 -3.03
CA ASN A 302 -1.64 6.66 -2.20
C ASN A 302 -0.72 7.54 -3.05
N HIS A 303 -0.73 8.84 -2.80
CA HIS A 303 0.18 9.76 -3.49
C HIS A 303 1.65 9.52 -3.09
N ASN A 304 1.89 8.99 -1.88
CA ASN A 304 3.20 8.75 -1.28
C ASN A 304 3.41 7.25 -0.94
N PRO A 305 3.36 6.33 -1.92
CA PRO A 305 3.50 4.90 -1.66
C PRO A 305 4.80 4.57 -0.92
N ASP A 306 4.79 3.56 -0.07
CA ASP A 306 5.95 3.23 0.77
C ASP A 306 7.16 2.82 -0.09
N TYR A 307 8.19 3.68 -0.08
CA TYR A 307 9.40 3.50 -0.85
C TYR A 307 10.21 2.25 -0.45
N GLU A 308 10.02 1.73 0.78
CA GLU A 308 10.68 0.51 1.21
C GLU A 308 10.11 -0.70 0.47
N PHE A 309 8.80 -0.79 0.29
CA PHE A 309 8.20 -1.86 -0.50
C PHE A 309 8.55 -1.73 -1.99
N LEU A 310 8.56 -0.51 -2.51
CA LEU A 310 8.95 -0.25 -3.89
C LEU A 310 10.34 -0.81 -4.24
N GLU A 311 11.34 -0.53 -3.40
CA GLU A 311 12.73 -0.88 -3.72
C GLU A 311 13.22 -2.18 -3.07
N PHE A 312 12.73 -2.56 -1.89
CA PHE A 312 13.33 -3.67 -1.12
C PHE A 312 12.66 -5.00 -1.38
N LYS A 313 11.47 -5.02 -2.01
CA LYS A 313 10.75 -6.26 -2.26
C LYS A 313 10.94 -6.76 -3.68
N GLY A 314 11.62 -7.88 -3.82
CA GLY A 314 11.77 -8.61 -5.08
C GLY A 314 12.72 -7.89 -6.02
N THR A 315 12.21 -7.43 -7.14
CA THR A 315 12.95 -6.63 -8.12
C THR A 315 13.36 -5.31 -7.48
N TYR A 316 14.52 -4.80 -7.87
CA TYR A 316 15.12 -3.57 -7.35
C TYR A 316 15.63 -2.71 -8.52
N ARG A 317 16.30 -1.60 -8.22
CA ARG A 317 16.75 -0.58 -9.19
C ARG A 317 15.63 0.27 -9.76
N TYR A 318 14.65 0.63 -8.94
CA TYR A 318 13.50 1.42 -9.40
C TYR A 318 13.84 2.84 -9.82
N TRP A 319 14.96 3.39 -9.33
CA TRP A 319 15.41 4.69 -9.83
C TRP A 319 15.81 4.64 -11.30
N GLU A 320 16.41 3.54 -11.77
CA GLU A 320 16.71 3.35 -13.19
C GLU A 320 15.44 3.23 -14.03
N LYS A 321 14.36 2.65 -13.49
CA LYS A 321 13.07 2.52 -14.16
C LYS A 321 12.28 3.84 -14.20
N ILE A 322 12.33 4.65 -13.13
CA ILE A 322 11.50 5.86 -12.99
C ILE A 322 12.18 7.10 -13.57
N LYS A 323 13.51 7.23 -13.42
CA LYS A 323 14.25 8.42 -13.86
C LYS A 323 14.06 8.78 -15.34
N PRO A 324 13.94 7.84 -16.31
CA PRO A 324 13.74 8.19 -17.72
C PRO A 324 12.47 8.98 -18.04
N TYR A 325 11.45 8.87 -17.17
CA TYR A 325 10.20 9.62 -17.27
C TYR A 325 10.28 11.00 -16.59
N MET A 326 11.42 11.30 -15.98
CA MET A 326 11.74 12.64 -15.50
C MET A 326 12.49 13.37 -16.60
N TYR A 327 12.07 14.62 -16.86
CA TYR A 327 12.66 15.58 -17.80
C TYR A 327 12.30 15.34 -19.27
#